data_AF-A0A2K6TA80-F1
#
_entry.id   AF-A0A2K6TA80-F1
#
_cell.length_a   1.000
_cell.length_b   1.000
_cell.length_c   1.000
_cell.angle_alpha   90.00
_cell.angle_beta   90.00
_cell.angle_gamma   90.00
#
_symmetry.space_group_name_H-M   'P 1'
#
loop_
_entity.id
_entity.type
_entity.pdbx_description
1 polymer ?
#
loop_
_entity_poly.entity_id
_entity_poly.type
_entity_poly.pdbx_seq_one_letter_code
_entity_poly.pdbx_strand_id
1 'polypeptide(L)'
;MAAGSRTSLLLAFTLLCLPQLKEAGAFPTIPLSRLLDNAMLRAHRLHQLAFDTYQEFNLELLRISLILIQSWFEPVQLLRSVFANSLLYGVSDSDVYEYLKDLEEGIQTLMERLEDGSPRTGAIFRQTYSKFDINSQNDDALLKNYGLLYCFRKDMDKVETFLRIVQCRSVEGSCGL
;
A
#
# COMPACT_ATOMS: atom_id res chain seq x y z
N MET A 1 -65.44 54.43 -15.27
CA MET A 1 -64.59 53.23 -15.33
C MET A 1 -63.76 53.22 -14.05
N ALA A 2 -64.10 52.33 -13.12
CA ALA A 2 -63.59 52.37 -11.75
C ALA A 2 -62.12 51.97 -11.70
N ALA A 3 -61.30 52.78 -11.02
CA ALA A 3 -59.91 52.47 -10.73
C ALA A 3 -59.85 51.22 -9.84
N GLY A 4 -59.53 50.07 -10.45
CA GLY A 4 -59.25 48.84 -9.73
C GLY A 4 -58.09 49.06 -8.78
N SER A 5 -58.41 49.12 -7.49
CA SER A 5 -57.44 49.45 -6.45
C SER A 5 -56.30 48.43 -6.43
N ARG A 6 -55.07 48.91 -6.63
CA ARG A 6 -53.83 48.12 -6.52
C ARG A 6 -53.73 47.37 -5.18
N THR A 7 -54.41 47.86 -4.14
CA THR A 7 -54.50 47.19 -2.83
C THR A 7 -55.28 45.88 -2.89
N SER A 8 -56.27 45.76 -3.78
CA SER A 8 -57.10 44.55 -3.91
C SER A 8 -56.36 43.39 -4.58
N LEU A 9 -55.45 43.70 -5.52
CA LEU A 9 -54.61 42.70 -6.20
C LEU A 9 -53.50 42.18 -5.29
N LEU A 10 -52.89 43.07 -4.49
CA LEU A 10 -51.89 42.68 -3.49
C LEU A 10 -52.51 41.82 -2.39
N LEU A 11 -53.70 42.18 -1.90
CA LEU A 11 -54.43 41.36 -0.93
C LEU A 11 -54.80 39.99 -1.49
N ALA A 12 -55.26 39.91 -2.74
CA ALA A 12 -55.54 38.64 -3.40
C ALA A 12 -54.26 37.78 -3.54
N PHE A 13 -53.12 38.36 -3.95
CA PHE A 13 -51.85 37.65 -4.03
C PHE A 13 -51.36 37.15 -2.66
N THR A 14 -51.49 37.96 -1.60
CA THR A 14 -51.13 37.53 -0.24
C THR A 14 -52.02 36.38 0.25
N LEU A 15 -53.34 36.46 0.03
CA LEU A 15 -54.29 35.42 0.43
C LEU A 15 -54.16 34.13 -0.38
N LEU A 16 -53.75 34.20 -1.64
CA LEU A 16 -53.46 33.03 -2.50
C LEU A 16 -52.09 32.38 -2.19
N CYS A 17 -51.10 33.14 -1.75
CA CYS A 17 -49.77 32.61 -1.36
C CYS A 17 -49.68 32.14 0.09
N LEU A 18 -50.54 32.63 1.00
CA LEU A 18 -50.57 32.23 2.42
C LEU A 18 -50.78 30.70 2.64
N PRO A 19 -51.63 29.99 1.88
CA PRO A 19 -51.78 28.54 2.00
C PRO A 19 -50.51 27.77 1.59
N GLN A 20 -49.80 28.23 0.55
CA GLN A 20 -48.58 27.58 0.05
C GLN A 20 -47.34 27.88 0.91
N LEU A 21 -47.31 29.00 1.62
CA LEU A 21 -46.26 29.30 2.60
C LEU A 21 -46.46 28.56 3.93
N LYS A 22 -47.69 28.17 4.26
CA LYS A 22 -47.98 27.38 5.47
C LYS A 22 -47.52 25.92 5.33
N GLU A 23 -47.42 25.41 4.10
CA GLU A 23 -46.79 24.11 3.78
C GLU A 23 -45.26 24.17 3.72
N ALA A 24 -44.65 25.36 3.75
CA ALA A 24 -43.21 25.52 3.96
C ALA A 24 -42.82 25.51 5.46
N GLY A 25 -43.78 25.23 6.35
CA GLY A 25 -43.65 25.26 7.80
C GLY A 25 -43.40 23.89 8.44
N ALA A 26 -42.54 23.06 7.86
CA ALA A 26 -41.82 21.98 8.54
C ALA A 26 -40.84 21.31 7.55
N PHE A 27 -39.83 22.03 7.07
CA PHE A 27 -38.61 21.30 6.73
C PHE A 27 -38.13 20.66 8.03
N PRO A 28 -38.06 19.33 8.15
CA PRO A 28 -37.52 18.73 9.35
C PRO A 28 -36.06 19.18 9.45
N THR A 29 -35.77 20.12 10.35
CA THR A 29 -34.41 20.46 10.70
C THR A 29 -33.77 19.17 11.18
N ILE A 30 -32.84 18.63 10.39
CA ILE A 30 -32.17 17.39 10.72
C ILE A 30 -31.55 17.58 12.11
N PRO A 31 -31.91 16.77 13.11
CA PRO A 31 -31.41 16.97 14.46
C PRO A 31 -29.89 16.80 14.48
N LEU A 32 -29.21 17.60 15.29
CA LEU A 32 -27.75 17.59 15.42
C LEU A 32 -27.19 16.18 15.68
N SER A 33 -27.90 15.36 16.45
CA SER A 33 -27.55 13.95 16.69
C SER A 33 -27.43 13.16 15.39
N ARG A 34 -28.41 13.28 14.47
CA ARG A 34 -28.34 12.61 13.16
C ARG A 34 -27.21 13.12 12.29
N LEU A 35 -26.87 14.41 12.38
CA LEU A 35 -25.72 14.96 11.66
C LEU A 35 -24.41 14.38 12.22
N LEU A 36 -24.27 14.34 13.54
CA LEU A 36 -23.11 13.77 14.23
C LEU A 36 -22.96 12.26 13.95
N ASP A 37 -24.03 11.47 14.03
CA ASP A 37 -24.01 10.04 13.73
C ASP A 37 -23.55 9.79 12.28
N ASN A 38 -24.06 10.57 11.33
CA ASN A 38 -23.66 10.49 9.94
C ASN A 38 -22.19 10.87 9.73
N ALA A 39 -21.71 11.91 10.42
CA ALA A 39 -20.32 12.34 10.35
C ALA A 39 -19.39 11.26 10.93
N MET A 40 -19.72 10.71 12.11
CA MET A 40 -18.96 9.65 12.76
C MET A 40 -18.93 8.37 11.93
N LEU A 41 -20.06 7.95 11.36
CA LEU A 41 -20.13 6.80 10.47
C LEU A 41 -19.23 6.99 9.24
N ARG A 42 -19.23 8.18 8.64
CA ARG A 42 -18.38 8.49 7.48
C ARG A 42 -16.90 8.52 7.87
N ALA A 43 -16.57 9.15 9.00
CA ALA A 43 -15.20 9.17 9.51
C ALA A 43 -14.68 7.75 9.79
N HIS A 44 -15.50 6.90 10.41
CA HIS A 44 -15.16 5.51 10.66
C HIS A 44 -14.95 4.72 9.36
N ARG A 45 -15.84 4.86 8.37
CA ARG A 45 -15.67 4.21 7.06
C ARG A 45 -14.42 4.67 6.33
N LEU A 46 -14.12 5.98 6.36
CA LEU A 46 -12.90 6.53 5.76
C LEU A 46 -11.66 5.99 6.47
N HIS A 47 -11.70 5.88 7.80
CA HIS A 47 -10.61 5.29 8.57
C HIS A 47 -10.41 3.81 8.22
N GLN A 48 -11.49 3.01 8.14
CA GLN A 48 -11.41 1.61 7.72
C GLN A 48 -10.84 1.47 6.31
N LEU A 49 -11.36 2.23 5.34
CA LEU A 49 -10.84 2.18 3.96
C LEU A 49 -9.36 2.55 3.88
N ALA A 50 -8.94 3.60 4.62
CA ALA A 50 -7.55 3.99 4.70
C ALA A 50 -6.69 2.89 5.33
N PHE A 51 -7.19 2.24 6.40
CA PHE A 51 -6.51 1.13 7.06
C PHE A 51 -6.36 -0.09 6.12
N ASP A 52 -7.43 -0.50 5.44
CA ASP A 52 -7.42 -1.64 4.53
C ASP A 52 -6.46 -1.40 3.36
N THR A 53 -6.54 -0.22 2.73
CA THR A 53 -5.64 0.19 1.63
C THR A 53 -4.18 0.22 2.10
N TYR A 54 -3.96 0.68 3.33
CA TYR A 54 -2.63 0.73 3.91
C TYR A 54 -2.06 -0.67 4.19
N GLN A 55 -2.88 -1.59 4.66
CA GLN A 55 -2.49 -2.99 4.90
C GLN A 55 -2.17 -3.71 3.59
N GLU A 56 -2.96 -3.49 2.53
CA GLU A 56 -2.71 -4.01 1.18
C GLU A 56 -1.34 -3.56 0.66
N PHE A 57 -0.97 -2.29 0.86
CA PHE A 57 0.33 -1.77 0.45
C PHE A 57 1.50 -2.45 1.21
N ASN A 58 1.34 -2.72 2.51
CA ASN A 58 2.37 -3.41 3.28
C ASN A 58 2.58 -4.86 2.78
N LEU A 59 1.49 -5.57 2.46
CA LEU A 59 1.57 -6.90 1.86
C LEU A 59 2.27 -6.89 0.51
N GLU A 60 2.00 -5.88 -0.34
CA GLU A 60 2.64 -5.77 -1.64
C GLU A 60 4.15 -5.50 -1.53
N LEU A 61 4.57 -4.68 -0.57
CA LEU A 61 6.00 -4.48 -0.28
C LEU A 61 6.69 -5.78 0.14
N LEU A 62 6.06 -6.58 0.99
CA LEU A 62 6.57 -7.90 1.38
C LEU A 62 6.62 -8.86 0.19
N ARG A 63 5.58 -8.86 -0.65
CA ARG A 63 5.52 -9.68 -1.87
C ARG A 63 6.63 -9.34 -2.86
N ILE A 64 6.88 -8.06 -3.10
CA ILE A 64 7.99 -7.60 -3.96
C ILE A 64 9.33 -8.03 -3.35
N SER A 65 9.49 -7.88 -2.03
CA SER A 65 10.71 -8.30 -1.32
C SER A 65 10.98 -9.80 -1.48
N LEU A 66 9.92 -10.62 -1.34
CA LEU A 66 9.99 -12.07 -1.54
C LEU A 66 10.42 -12.43 -2.97
N ILE A 67 9.85 -11.77 -3.99
CA ILE A 67 10.21 -11.98 -5.40
C ILE A 67 11.69 -11.65 -5.65
N LEU A 68 12.20 -10.56 -5.05
CA LEU A 68 13.61 -10.20 -5.17
C LEU A 68 14.51 -11.25 -4.54
N ILE A 69 14.22 -11.70 -3.31
CA ILE A 69 15.01 -12.74 -2.65
C ILE A 69 15.02 -14.04 -3.48
N GLN A 70 13.84 -14.47 -3.95
CA GLN A 70 13.70 -15.69 -4.74
C GLN A 70 14.46 -15.62 -6.07
N SER A 71 14.54 -14.46 -6.71
CA SER A 71 15.29 -14.30 -7.96
C SER A 71 16.81 -14.38 -7.78
N TRP A 72 17.30 -14.24 -6.55
CA TRP A 72 18.73 -14.28 -6.22
C TRP A 72 19.27 -15.66 -5.83
N PHE A 73 18.42 -16.68 -5.62
CA PHE A 73 18.91 -18.02 -5.29
C PHE A 73 19.81 -18.63 -6.37
N GLU A 74 19.39 -18.62 -7.65
CA GLU A 74 20.22 -19.16 -8.73
C GLU A 74 21.49 -18.31 -8.98
N PRO A 75 21.43 -16.97 -9.08
CA PRO A 75 22.63 -16.15 -9.30
C PRO A 75 23.65 -16.21 -8.15
N VAL A 76 23.22 -16.30 -6.89
CA VAL A 76 24.14 -16.40 -5.74
C VAL A 76 24.88 -17.74 -5.76
N GLN A 77 24.21 -18.84 -6.14
CA GLN A 77 24.88 -20.13 -6.34
C GLN A 77 25.94 -20.07 -7.44
N LEU A 78 25.77 -19.25 -8.48
CA LEU A 78 26.78 -19.05 -9.53
C LEU A 78 27.96 -18.21 -9.03
N LEU A 79 27.70 -17.19 -8.20
CA LEU A 79 28.72 -16.32 -7.63
C LEU A 79 29.55 -17.01 -6.54
N ARG A 80 29.14 -18.18 -6.06
CA ARG A 80 29.86 -19.03 -5.10
C ARG A 80 31.36 -19.14 -5.36
N SER A 81 31.73 -19.41 -6.61
CA SER A 81 33.13 -19.55 -7.02
C SER A 81 33.91 -18.23 -6.96
N VAL A 82 33.23 -17.09 -7.12
CA VAL A 82 33.83 -15.76 -7.05
C VAL A 82 34.05 -15.37 -5.59
N PHE A 83 33.08 -15.63 -4.72
CA PHE A 83 33.18 -15.38 -3.28
C PHE A 83 34.24 -16.27 -2.61
N ALA A 84 34.30 -17.55 -2.97
CA ALA A 84 35.29 -18.49 -2.44
C ALA A 84 36.76 -18.09 -2.77
N ASN A 85 36.98 -17.32 -3.84
CA ASN A 85 38.30 -16.85 -4.26
C ASN A 85 38.63 -15.43 -3.72
N SER A 86 37.67 -14.73 -3.12
CA SER A 86 37.86 -13.41 -2.55
C SER A 86 38.41 -13.55 -1.12
N LEU A 87 39.72 -13.36 -0.95
CA LEU A 87 40.37 -13.12 0.35
C LEU A 87 39.89 -11.83 1.04
N LEU A 88 39.02 -11.04 0.41
CA LEU A 88 38.35 -9.90 1.02
C LEU A 88 36.99 -10.32 1.58
N TYR A 89 36.88 -10.17 2.90
CA TYR A 89 35.66 -10.26 3.71
C TYR A 89 35.29 -11.69 4.14
N GLY A 90 35.54 -11.99 5.43
CA GLY A 90 35.30 -13.28 6.08
C GLY A 90 33.83 -13.64 6.32
N VAL A 91 32.95 -13.31 5.38
CA VAL A 91 31.60 -13.89 5.30
C VAL A 91 31.74 -15.15 4.46
N SER A 92 31.45 -16.31 5.05
CA SER A 92 31.54 -17.57 4.35
C SER A 92 30.45 -17.62 3.27
N ASP A 93 30.74 -18.26 2.14
CA ASP A 93 29.79 -18.50 1.06
C ASP A 93 28.51 -19.27 1.52
N SER A 94 28.60 -20.03 2.62
CA SER A 94 27.44 -20.64 3.29
C SER A 94 26.49 -19.58 3.85
N ASP A 95 27.03 -18.47 4.33
CA ASP A 95 26.29 -17.49 5.11
C ASP A 95 25.29 -16.73 4.21
N VAL A 96 25.67 -16.37 2.97
CA VAL A 96 24.80 -15.56 2.09
C VAL A 96 23.56 -16.32 1.64
N TYR A 97 23.72 -17.58 1.23
CA TYR A 97 22.59 -18.41 0.82
C TYR A 97 21.67 -18.71 2.00
N GLU A 98 22.24 -18.99 3.18
CA GLU A 98 21.48 -19.18 4.41
C GLU A 98 20.71 -17.90 4.80
N TYR A 99 21.34 -16.71 4.74
CA TYR A 99 20.64 -15.45 5.01
C TYR A 99 19.47 -15.19 4.05
N LEU A 100 19.62 -15.50 2.76
CA LEU A 100 18.52 -15.37 1.80
C LEU A 100 17.36 -16.30 2.15
N LYS A 101 17.67 -17.53 2.56
CA LYS A 101 16.67 -18.51 2.94
C LYS A 101 15.94 -18.11 4.23
N ASP A 102 16.68 -17.74 5.26
CA ASP A 102 16.10 -17.26 6.53
C ASP A 102 15.20 -16.04 6.31
N LEU A 103 15.61 -15.14 5.40
CA LEU A 103 14.84 -13.95 5.07
C LEU A 103 13.57 -14.28 4.26
N GLU A 104 13.65 -15.24 3.32
CA GLU A 104 12.47 -15.76 2.61
C GLU A 104 11.43 -16.30 3.61
N GLU A 105 11.85 -17.18 4.52
CA GLU A 105 10.98 -17.80 5.53
C GLU A 105 10.38 -16.73 6.48
N GLY A 106 11.19 -15.75 6.89
CA GLY A 106 10.75 -14.63 7.72
C GLY A 106 9.69 -13.76 7.04
N ILE A 107 9.86 -13.45 5.75
CA ILE A 107 8.90 -12.64 4.98
C ILE A 107 7.60 -13.40 4.75
N GLN A 108 7.66 -14.68 4.41
CA GLN A 108 6.46 -15.52 4.26
C GLN A 108 5.65 -15.55 5.55
N THR A 109 6.32 -15.75 6.69
CA THR A 109 5.68 -15.71 8.02
C THR A 109 5.03 -14.34 8.31
N LEU A 110 5.68 -13.24 7.93
CA LEU A 110 5.12 -11.89 8.10
C LEU A 110 3.88 -11.67 7.23
N MET A 111 3.90 -12.14 5.98
CA MET A 111 2.76 -12.05 5.08
C MET A 111 1.56 -12.81 5.64
N GLU A 112 1.76 -14.05 6.10
CA GLU A 112 0.71 -14.87 6.72
C GLU A 112 0.06 -14.14 7.91
N ARG A 113 0.87 -13.56 8.80
CA ARG A 113 0.36 -12.82 9.98
C ARG A 113 -0.39 -11.55 9.62
N LEU A 114 0.04 -10.84 8.57
CA LEU A 114 -0.63 -9.63 8.12
C LEU A 114 -1.89 -9.93 7.29
N GLU A 115 -1.97 -11.08 6.64
CA GLU A 115 -3.18 -11.52 5.91
C GLU A 115 -4.31 -11.95 6.85
N ASP A 116 -4.00 -12.61 7.97
CA ASP A 116 -5.01 -13.11 8.94
C ASP A 116 -5.80 -11.99 9.64
N GLY A 117 -5.31 -10.74 9.57
CA GLY A 117 -5.97 -9.55 10.10
C GLY A 117 -6.76 -8.71 9.09
N SER A 118 -6.82 -9.05 7.79
CA SER A 118 -7.37 -8.18 6.73
C SER A 118 -8.66 -8.71 6.08
N PRO A 119 -9.71 -7.88 5.86
CA PRO A 119 -10.82 -8.25 5.00
C PRO A 119 -10.38 -8.22 3.52
N ARG A 120 -10.28 -9.40 2.91
CA ARG A 120 -9.76 -9.61 1.55
C ARG A 120 -10.29 -8.62 0.49
N THR A 121 -9.37 -7.93 -0.18
CA THR A 121 -9.50 -7.58 -1.61
C THR A 121 -8.29 -8.18 -2.33
N GLY A 122 -8.53 -9.28 -3.06
CA GLY A 122 -7.50 -9.99 -3.80
C GLY A 122 -7.23 -9.32 -5.14
N ALA A 123 -6.09 -8.66 -5.25
CA ALA A 123 -5.42 -8.42 -6.53
C ALA A 123 -4.01 -8.98 -6.44
N ILE A 124 -3.82 -10.19 -6.99
CA ILE A 124 -2.51 -10.82 -7.13
C ILE A 124 -1.74 -10.01 -8.16
N PHE A 125 -0.83 -9.14 -7.74
CA PHE A 125 0.14 -8.52 -8.65
C PHE A 125 1.12 -9.62 -9.08
N ARG A 126 0.87 -10.18 -10.25
CA ARG A 126 1.69 -11.23 -10.87
C ARG A 126 2.79 -10.56 -11.68
N GLN A 127 3.83 -10.10 -10.98
CA GLN A 127 5.02 -9.56 -11.63
C GLN A 127 6.01 -10.70 -11.88
N THR A 128 6.09 -11.15 -13.13
CA THR A 128 7.10 -12.12 -13.58
C THR A 128 8.42 -11.38 -13.73
N TYR A 129 9.28 -11.41 -12.70
CA TYR A 129 10.65 -10.94 -12.82
C TYR A 129 11.36 -11.77 -13.91
N SER A 130 11.88 -11.13 -14.96
CA SER A 130 12.50 -11.87 -16.06
C SER A 130 13.80 -12.50 -15.59
N LYS A 131 13.88 -13.82 -15.71
CA LYS A 131 15.10 -14.61 -15.47
C LYS A 131 16.26 -14.04 -16.29
N PHE A 132 17.41 -13.82 -15.65
CA PHE A 132 18.63 -13.41 -16.35
C PHE A 132 19.22 -14.64 -17.05
N ASP A 133 19.12 -14.70 -18.37
CA ASP A 133 19.78 -15.74 -19.17
C ASP A 133 21.27 -15.44 -19.30
N ILE A 134 22.08 -16.12 -18.48
CA ILE A 134 23.54 -16.06 -18.54
C ILE A 134 24.01 -17.06 -19.59
N ASN A 135 23.89 -16.71 -20.87
CA ASN A 135 24.60 -17.43 -21.93
C ASN A 135 25.07 -16.48 -23.02
N SER A 136 26.18 -15.78 -22.75
CA SER A 136 27.08 -15.31 -23.81
C SER A 136 28.52 -15.61 -23.41
N GLN A 137 29.10 -16.59 -24.08
CA GLN A 137 30.54 -16.79 -24.07
C GLN A 137 31.20 -15.53 -24.65
N ASN A 138 32.30 -15.12 -24.02
CA ASN A 138 33.20 -14.05 -24.47
C ASN A 138 32.65 -12.61 -24.41
N ASP A 139 32.71 -12.01 -23.22
CA ASP A 139 33.59 -10.85 -22.96
C ASP A 139 33.49 -10.48 -21.46
N ASP A 140 34.66 -10.57 -20.81
CA ASP A 140 35.07 -10.41 -19.41
C ASP A 140 34.13 -10.92 -18.30
N ALA A 141 34.35 -12.17 -17.85
CA ALA A 141 33.65 -12.79 -16.73
C ALA A 141 33.72 -11.94 -15.44
N LEU A 142 34.80 -11.17 -15.25
CA LEU A 142 34.94 -10.24 -14.12
C LEU A 142 33.91 -9.12 -14.17
N LEU A 143 33.65 -8.54 -15.34
CA LEU A 143 32.67 -7.47 -15.50
C LEU A 143 31.24 -7.97 -15.26
N LYS A 144 30.94 -9.19 -15.72
CA LYS A 144 29.65 -9.86 -15.45
C LYS A 144 29.47 -10.15 -13.96
N ASN A 145 30.51 -10.65 -13.28
CA ASN A 145 30.49 -10.90 -11.84
C ASN A 145 30.30 -9.60 -11.05
N TYR A 146 31.02 -8.53 -11.42
CA TYR A 146 30.84 -7.21 -10.81
C TYR A 146 29.42 -6.66 -11.02
N GLY A 147 28.86 -6.81 -12.23
CA GLY A 147 27.48 -6.42 -12.54
C GLY A 147 26.46 -7.16 -11.68
N LEU A 148 26.61 -8.47 -11.51
CA LEU A 148 25.74 -9.28 -10.65
C LEU A 148 25.86 -8.87 -9.18
N LEU A 149 27.08 -8.65 -8.66
CA LEU A 149 27.29 -8.16 -7.29
C LEU A 149 26.65 -6.78 -7.06
N TYR A 150 26.77 -5.88 -8.04
CA TYR A 150 26.15 -4.57 -7.97
C TYR A 150 24.61 -4.66 -7.93
N CYS A 151 24.03 -5.51 -8.79
CA CYS A 151 22.60 -5.76 -8.79
C CYS A 151 22.14 -6.41 -7.48
N PHE A 152 22.87 -7.39 -6.95
CA PHE A 152 22.58 -8.04 -5.68
C PHE A 152 22.51 -7.01 -4.56
N ARG A 153 23.57 -6.19 -4.41
CA ARG A 153 23.61 -5.11 -3.42
C ARG A 153 22.41 -4.16 -3.56
N LYS A 154 22.08 -3.75 -4.78
CA LYS A 154 20.98 -2.81 -5.04
C LYS A 154 19.61 -3.40 -4.71
N ASP A 155 19.41 -4.67 -5.01
CA ASP A 155 18.14 -5.33 -4.74
C ASP A 155 18.00 -5.66 -3.23
N MET A 156 19.08 -6.03 -2.55
CA MET A 156 19.07 -6.19 -1.09
C MET A 156 18.83 -4.85 -0.35
N ASP A 157 19.38 -3.74 -0.85
CA ASP A 157 19.10 -2.38 -0.32
C ASP A 157 17.60 -2.01 -0.43
N LYS A 158 16.96 -2.39 -1.55
CA LYS A 158 15.50 -2.24 -1.69
C LYS A 158 14.73 -3.12 -0.72
N VAL A 159 15.11 -4.40 -0.57
CA VAL A 159 14.48 -5.33 0.37
C VAL A 159 14.56 -4.77 1.78
N GLU A 160 15.73 -4.31 2.23
CA GLU A 160 15.89 -3.68 3.54
C GLU A 160 14.95 -2.47 3.68
N THR A 161 14.93 -1.59 2.67
CA THR A 161 14.08 -0.39 2.68
C THR A 161 12.59 -0.75 2.79
N PHE A 162 12.12 -1.73 2.02
CA PHE A 162 10.72 -2.17 2.06
C PHE A 162 10.36 -2.80 3.40
N LEU A 163 11.24 -3.64 3.97
CA LEU A 163 11.02 -4.22 5.29
C LEU A 163 11.01 -3.17 6.39
N ARG A 164 11.90 -2.17 6.32
CA ARG A 164 11.91 -1.03 7.25
C ARG A 164 10.61 -0.24 7.16
N ILE A 165 10.11 0.02 5.96
CA ILE A 165 8.81 0.68 5.75
C ILE A 165 7.70 -0.13 6.42
N VAL A 166 7.62 -1.44 6.19
CA VAL A 166 6.61 -2.31 6.81
C VAL A 166 6.75 -2.31 8.33
N GLN A 167 7.98 -2.42 8.86
CA GLN A 167 8.26 -2.37 10.29
C GLN A 167 7.76 -1.07 10.93
N CYS A 168 8.15 0.09 10.40
CA CYS A 168 7.71 1.41 10.87
C CYS A 168 6.18 1.53 10.93
N ARG A 169 5.51 0.81 10.04
CA ARG A 169 4.09 0.94 9.75
C ARG A 169 3.22 -0.05 10.50
N SER A 170 3.78 -1.18 10.89
CA SER A 170 3.09 -2.27 11.59
C SER A 170 3.38 -2.30 13.10
N VAL A 171 4.48 -1.68 13.55
CA VAL A 171 4.87 -1.67 14.97
C VAL A 171 4.85 -0.23 15.49
N GLU A 172 3.98 0.03 16.47
CA GLU A 172 3.85 1.35 17.09
C GLU A 172 5.17 1.76 17.80
N GLY A 173 5.67 2.97 17.52
CA GLY A 173 6.94 3.48 18.08
C GLY A 173 8.22 2.90 17.47
N SER A 174 8.15 2.06 16.44
CA SER A 174 9.33 1.41 15.83
C SER A 174 10.19 2.32 14.96
N CYS A 175 9.64 3.44 14.48
CA CYS A 175 10.38 4.46 13.77
C CYS A 175 10.12 5.79 14.45
N GLY A 176 11.14 6.31 15.14
CA GLY A 176 11.06 7.49 15.98
C GLY A 176 10.37 8.66 15.29
N LEU A 177 9.15 8.92 15.73
CA LEU A 177 8.43 10.19 15.65
C LEU A 177 8.17 10.64 17.08
#